data_AF-A0A3C1Z2N9-F1
#
_entry.id   AF-A0A3C1Z2N9-F1
#
_cell.length_a   1.000
_cell.length_b   1.000
_cell.length_c   1.000
_cell.angle_alpha   90.00
_cell.angle_beta   90.00
_cell.angle_gamma   90.00
#
_symmetry.space_group_name_H-M   'P 1'
#
loop_
_entity.id
_entity.type
_entity.pdbx_description
1 polymer ?
#
loop_
_entity_poly.entity_id
_entity_poly.type
_entity_poly.pdbx_seq_one_letter_code
_entity_poly.pdbx_strand_id
1 'polypeptide(L)'
;GGNSNWRGPVWFPINFLLIDTLRRYHEFLGDDFQVEYPARSGQQRDLGQIADDLSRRLVGIFERGADGKRPVYGGNATFQSDPNWRDLVLFFEYFHGDNGSGIGASHQTGWTGLVAELLRRSS
;
A
#
# COMPACT_ATOMS: atom_id res chain seq x y z
N GLY A 1 -3.06 -20.66 1.98
CA GLY A 1 -4.39 -20.03 2.07
C GLY A 1 -4.32 -18.91 3.07
N GLY A 2 -4.43 -17.66 2.64
CA GLY A 2 -4.15 -16.51 3.51
C GLY A 2 -4.43 -15.15 2.87
N ASN A 3 -5.29 -15.08 1.86
CA ASN A 3 -5.69 -13.83 1.21
C ASN A 3 -7.18 -13.90 0.83
N SER A 4 -8.01 -14.28 1.81
CA SER A 4 -9.47 -14.33 1.66
C SER A 4 -10.10 -13.30 2.57
N ASN A 5 -10.76 -12.31 1.98
CA ASN A 5 -11.51 -11.27 2.67
C ASN A 5 -10.70 -10.61 3.81
N TRP A 6 -10.99 -10.84 5.09
CA TRP A 6 -10.27 -10.24 6.22
C TRP A 6 -9.14 -11.10 6.81
N ARG A 7 -8.71 -12.15 6.11
CA ARG A 7 -7.68 -13.09 6.57
C ARG A 7 -6.41 -12.97 5.73
N GLY A 8 -5.70 -11.86 5.91
CA GLY A 8 -4.36 -11.62 5.35
C GLY A 8 -4.21 -10.56 4.25
N PRO A 9 -5.20 -10.19 3.42
CA PRO A 9 -4.97 -9.20 2.39
C PRO A 9 -4.91 -7.78 2.95
N VAL A 10 -4.35 -6.87 2.14
CA VAL A 10 -4.23 -5.44 2.42
C VAL A 10 -5.53 -4.74 2.04
N TRP A 11 -6.08 -4.00 3.01
CA TRP A 11 -7.28 -3.17 2.85
C TRP A 11 -6.93 -1.69 3.05
N PHE A 12 -7.28 -0.85 2.07
CA PHE A 12 -6.96 0.58 2.11
C PHE A 12 -7.57 1.34 3.30
N PRO A 13 -8.84 1.16 3.70
CA PRO A 13 -9.41 1.94 4.80
C PRO A 13 -8.64 1.78 6.11
N ILE A 14 -8.34 0.53 6.49
CA ILE A 14 -7.67 0.23 7.75
C ILE A 14 -6.21 0.69 7.72
N ASN A 15 -5.52 0.48 6.60
CA ASN A 15 -4.15 0.94 6.46
C ASN A 15 -4.05 2.48 6.45
N PHE A 16 -5.01 3.17 5.82
CA PHE A 16 -5.07 4.62 5.83
C PHE A 16 -5.26 5.17 7.25
N LEU A 17 -6.21 4.62 8.01
CA LEU A 17 -6.44 5.01 9.41
C LEU A 17 -5.22 4.74 10.30
N LEU A 18 -4.54 3.62 10.09
CA LEU A 18 -3.29 3.29 10.79
C LEU A 18 -2.21 4.34 10.50
N ILE A 19 -1.98 4.66 9.22
CA ILE A 19 -0.99 5.66 8.81
C ILE A 19 -1.31 7.03 9.41
N ASP A 20 -2.56 7.48 9.33
CA ASP A 20 -2.97 8.76 9.89
C ASP A 20 -2.78 8.80 11.42
N THR A 21 -3.08 7.69 12.10
CA THR A 21 -2.86 7.54 13.54
C THR A 21 -1.37 7.61 13.89
N LEU A 22 -0.50 6.92 13.15
CA LEU A 22 0.95 6.95 13.37
C LEU A 22 1.52 8.36 13.24
N ARG A 23 1.08 9.12 12.21
CA ARG A 23 1.48 10.52 12.03
C ARG A 23 1.04 11.38 13.21
N ARG A 24 -0.19 11.22 13.68
CA ARG A 24 -0.71 11.96 14.84
C ARG A 24 0.04 11.65 16.13
N TYR A 25 0.42 10.39 16.37
CA TYR A 25 1.23 10.05 17.53
C TYR A 25 2.67 10.57 17.41
N HIS A 26 3.24 10.58 16.20
CA HIS A 26 4.54 11.17 15.95
C HIS A 26 4.57 12.67 16.29
N GLU A 27 3.52 13.43 15.94
CA GLU A 27 3.40 14.86 16.30
C GLU A 27 3.50 15.11 17.82
N PHE A 28 3.07 14.13 18.64
CA PHE A 28 3.13 14.23 20.10
C PHE A 28 4.41 13.66 20.70
N LEU A 29 4.90 12.54 20.16
CA LEU A 29 6.02 11.78 20.73
C LEU A 29 7.39 12.19 20.16
N GLY A 30 7.42 12.80 18.98
CA GLY A 30 8.63 13.22 18.29
C GLY A 30 9.51 12.06 17.81
N ASP A 31 10.74 12.41 17.41
CA ASP A 31 11.74 11.50 16.83
C ASP A 31 12.40 10.58 17.86
N ASP A 32 12.32 10.95 19.15
CA ASP A 32 12.94 10.22 20.27
C ASP A 32 12.17 8.93 20.60
N PHE A 33 10.87 8.87 20.31
CA PHE A 33 10.09 7.66 20.50
C PHE A 33 10.25 6.74 19.29
N GLN A 34 11.03 5.68 19.48
CA GLN A 34 11.35 4.72 18.43
C GLN A 34 10.87 3.32 18.78
N VAL A 35 10.44 2.59 17.76
CA VAL A 35 10.06 1.18 17.85
C VAL A 35 10.73 0.39 16.75
N GLU A 36 10.86 -0.92 16.97
CA GLU A 36 11.46 -1.80 15.97
C GLU A 36 10.56 -1.93 14.74
N TYR A 37 11.07 -1.51 13.57
CA TYR A 37 10.36 -1.62 12.31
C TYR A 37 11.30 -1.85 11.11
N PRO A 38 11.04 -2.88 10.28
CA PRO A 38 10.03 -3.93 10.46
C PRO A 38 10.28 -4.81 11.69
N ALA A 39 9.26 -5.51 12.16
CA ALA A 39 9.42 -6.42 13.30
C ALA A 39 10.54 -7.45 13.06
N ARG A 40 11.39 -7.68 14.07
CA ARG A 40 12.55 -8.59 14.03
C ARG A 40 13.68 -8.17 13.08
N SER A 41 13.74 -6.90 12.68
CA SER A 41 14.82 -6.36 11.84
C SER A 41 15.99 -5.79 12.63
N GLY A 42 15.82 -5.53 13.93
CA GLY A 42 16.75 -4.76 14.76
C GLY A 42 16.81 -3.26 14.44
N GLN A 43 16.08 -2.78 13.43
CA GLN A 43 16.06 -1.37 13.03
C GLN A 43 15.05 -0.59 13.86
N GLN A 44 15.49 0.47 14.54
CA GLN A 44 14.63 1.40 15.24
C GLN A 44 14.20 2.52 14.30
N ARG A 45 12.91 2.86 14.32
CA ARG A 45 12.34 3.98 13.57
C ARG A 45 11.32 4.73 14.42
N ASP A 46 11.25 6.04 14.22
CA ASP A 46 10.15 6.83 14.75
C ASP A 46 8.84 6.54 14.00
N LEU A 47 7.72 6.96 14.57
CA LEU A 47 6.39 6.68 14.01
C LEU A 47 6.14 7.39 12.67
N GLY A 48 6.80 8.53 12.41
CA GLY A 48 6.71 9.25 11.14
C GLY A 48 7.35 8.47 10.00
N GLN A 49 8.57 7.98 10.22
CA GLN A 49 9.30 7.12 9.28
C GLN A 49 8.54 5.82 8.96
N ILE A 50 7.86 5.24 9.96
CA ILE A 50 7.02 4.06 9.77
C ILE A 50 5.80 4.40 8.92
N ALA A 51 5.13 5.52 9.21
CA ALA A 51 3.98 5.99 8.43
C ALA A 51 4.37 6.26 6.96
N ASP A 52 5.53 6.85 6.71
CA ASP A 52 6.05 7.11 5.37
C ASP A 52 6.39 5.82 4.62
N ASP A 53 7.01 4.84 5.28
CA ASP A 53 7.30 3.55 4.68
C ASP A 53 6.03 2.79 4.29
N LEU A 54 5.03 2.74 5.17
CA LEU A 54 3.73 2.12 4.88
C LEU A 54 3.01 2.86 3.74
N SER A 55 3.03 4.19 3.73
CA SER A 55 2.44 5.00 2.66
C SER A 55 3.08 4.69 1.31
N ARG A 56 4.42 4.67 1.24
CA ARG A 56 5.17 4.32 0.01
C ARG A 56 4.86 2.91 -0.46
N ARG A 57 4.75 1.94 0.45
CA ARG A 57 4.40 0.55 0.08
C ARG A 57 3.00 0.44 -0.52
N LEU A 58 2.01 1.18 -0.01
CA LEU A 58 0.65 1.20 -0.56
C LEU A 58 0.57 1.90 -1.92
N VAL A 59 1.27 3.03 -2.08
CA VAL A 59 1.39 3.71 -3.37
C VAL A 59 2.09 2.80 -4.40
N GLY A 60 3.17 2.13 -3.98
CA GLY A 60 3.95 1.22 -4.81
C GLY A 60 3.18 0.02 -5.36
N ILE A 61 2.03 -0.34 -4.78
CA ILE A 61 1.13 -1.35 -5.37
C ILE A 61 0.69 -0.95 -6.78
N PHE A 62 0.51 0.36 -6.99
CA PHE A 62 0.06 0.90 -8.26
C PHE A 62 1.23 1.26 -9.16
N GLU A 63 2.44 1.50 -8.67
CA GLU A 63 3.58 1.95 -9.48
C GLU A 63 4.25 0.83 -10.27
N ARG A 64 4.99 1.19 -11.33
CA ARG A 64 5.83 0.23 -12.05
C ARG A 64 7.14 0.03 -11.28
N GLY A 65 7.48 -1.22 -11.00
CA GLY A 65 8.79 -1.59 -10.46
C GLY A 65 9.89 -1.52 -11.52
N ALA A 66 11.11 -1.86 -11.11
CA ALA A 66 12.27 -1.94 -12.00
C ALA A 66 12.12 -2.98 -13.13
N ASP A 67 11.24 -3.97 -12.94
CA ASP A 67 10.87 -4.96 -13.95
C ASP A 67 9.78 -4.47 -14.92
N GLY A 68 9.33 -3.21 -14.78
CA GLY A 68 8.30 -2.59 -15.58
C GLY A 68 6.87 -3.00 -15.22
N LYS A 69 6.67 -3.83 -14.19
CA LYS A 69 5.36 -4.38 -13.81
C LYS A 69 4.76 -3.62 -12.64
N ARG A 70 3.42 -3.56 -12.59
CA ARG A 70 2.67 -3.04 -11.44
C ARG A 70 2.17 -4.18 -10.57
N PRO A 71 2.41 -4.20 -9.25
CA PRO A 71 1.90 -5.24 -8.36
C PRO A 71 0.39 -5.44 -8.47
N VAL A 72 -0.39 -4.37 -8.60
CA VAL A 72 -1.86 -4.39 -8.70
C VAL A 72 -2.41 -5.36 -9.74
N TYR A 73 -1.68 -5.59 -10.84
CA TYR A 73 -2.12 -6.51 -11.89
C TYR A 73 -1.63 -7.95 -11.72
N GLY A 74 -0.75 -8.22 -10.75
CA GLY A 74 -0.18 -9.54 -10.51
C GLY A 74 0.33 -10.19 -11.80
N GLY A 75 -0.15 -11.41 -12.08
CA GLY A 75 0.21 -12.18 -13.27
C GLY A 75 -0.56 -11.84 -14.55
N ASN A 76 -1.44 -10.82 -14.56
CA ASN A 76 -2.26 -10.53 -15.75
C ASN A 76 -1.43 -9.85 -16.86
N ALA A 77 -0.99 -10.63 -17.83
CA ALA A 77 -0.10 -10.17 -18.90
C ALA A 77 -0.69 -9.02 -19.75
N THR A 78 -2.00 -9.00 -19.97
CA THR A 78 -2.68 -7.95 -20.74
C THR A 78 -2.51 -6.59 -20.06
N PHE A 79 -2.83 -6.50 -18.77
CA PHE A 79 -2.69 -5.24 -18.04
C PHE A 79 -1.25 -4.91 -17.66
N GLN A 80 -0.32 -5.87 -17.68
CA GLN A 80 1.10 -5.58 -17.47
C GLN A 80 1.77 -5.00 -18.71
N SER A 81 1.50 -5.57 -19.89
CA SER A 81 2.37 -5.39 -21.06
C SER A 81 1.69 -4.78 -22.28
N ASP A 82 0.37 -4.93 -22.45
CA ASP A 82 -0.31 -4.43 -23.64
C ASP A 82 -0.31 -2.89 -23.66
N PRO A 83 0.24 -2.23 -24.70
CA PRO A 83 0.32 -0.77 -24.78
C PRO A 83 -1.02 -0.05 -24.63
N ASN A 84 -2.13 -0.70 -24.96
CA ASN A 84 -3.47 -0.10 -24.88
C ASN A 84 -4.09 -0.21 -23.47
N TRP A 85 -3.60 -1.15 -22.65
CA TRP A 85 -4.22 -1.47 -21.35
C TRP A 85 -3.30 -1.18 -20.16
N ARG A 86 -1.99 -1.18 -20.35
CA ARG A 86 -0.99 -1.11 -19.27
C ARG A 86 -0.97 0.18 -18.45
N ASP A 87 -1.62 1.22 -18.95
CA ASP A 87 -1.74 2.53 -18.31
C ASP A 87 -3.16 2.79 -17.77
N LEU A 88 -4.10 1.85 -17.96
CA LEU A 88 -5.47 1.92 -17.43
C LEU A 88 -5.54 1.34 -16.01
N VAL A 89 -5.03 2.10 -15.03
CA VAL A 89 -4.89 1.67 -13.63
C VAL A 89 -6.26 1.36 -13.00
N LEU A 90 -6.44 0.10 -12.59
CA LEU A 90 -7.66 -0.38 -11.95
C LEU A 90 -7.58 -0.29 -10.42
N PHE A 91 -8.74 -0.09 -9.81
CA PHE A 91 -8.93 -0.08 -8.36
C PHE A 91 -9.67 -1.35 -7.95
N PHE A 92 -9.16 -2.02 -6.93
CA PHE A 92 -9.69 -3.29 -6.41
C PHE A 92 -10.19 -3.14 -4.99
N GLU A 93 -11.02 -4.08 -4.56
CA GLU A 93 -11.58 -4.13 -3.21
C GLU A 93 -10.51 -4.31 -2.14
N TYR A 94 -9.59 -5.25 -2.34
CA TYR A 94 -8.43 -5.53 -1.48
C TYR A 94 -7.27 -6.13 -2.29
N PHE A 95 -6.10 -6.25 -1.67
CA PHE A 95 -4.86 -6.65 -2.36
C PHE A 95 -4.18 -7.82 -1.64
N HIS A 96 -3.60 -8.74 -2.40
CA HIS A 96 -2.91 -9.89 -1.86
C HIS A 96 -1.74 -9.46 -0.96
N GLY A 97 -1.69 -9.94 0.29
CA GLY A 97 -0.69 -9.53 1.28
C GLY A 97 0.76 -9.82 0.88
N ASP A 98 0.99 -10.87 0.10
CA ASP A 98 2.36 -11.27 -0.27
C ASP A 98 2.90 -10.56 -1.52
N ASN A 99 2.04 -10.15 -2.45
CA ASN A 99 2.50 -9.67 -3.77
C ASN A 99 1.75 -8.42 -4.30
N GLY A 100 0.77 -7.90 -3.56
CA GLY A 100 0.04 -6.69 -3.92
C GLY A 100 -0.95 -6.83 -5.08
N SER A 101 -1.22 -8.04 -5.60
CA SER A 101 -2.20 -8.19 -6.69
C SER A 101 -3.61 -7.84 -6.23
N GLY A 102 -4.37 -7.11 -7.04
CA GLY A 102 -5.77 -6.78 -6.76
C GLY A 102 -6.67 -8.02 -6.76
N ILE A 103 -7.58 -8.09 -5.79
CA ILE A 103 -8.54 -9.19 -5.59
C ILE A 103 -9.92 -8.59 -5.30
N GLY A 104 -10.98 -9.35 -5.64
CA GLY A 104 -12.36 -8.96 -5.41
C GLY A 104 -12.92 -8.14 -6.57
N ALA A 105 -13.89 -7.27 -6.28
CA ALA A 105 -14.48 -6.40 -7.29
C ALA A 105 -13.42 -5.44 -7.87
N SER A 106 -13.37 -5.36 -9.20
CA SER A 106 -12.63 -4.30 -9.92
C SER A 106 -13.52 -3.06 -10.08
N HIS A 107 -12.91 -1.89 -10.32
CA HIS A 107 -13.56 -0.56 -10.31
C HIS A 107 -14.07 -0.12 -8.93
N GLN A 108 -13.47 -0.63 -7.85
CA GLN A 108 -13.70 -0.17 -6.48
C GLN A 108 -12.93 1.14 -6.21
N THR A 109 -13.28 2.23 -6.91
CA THR A 109 -12.77 3.59 -6.63
C THR A 109 -13.46 4.22 -5.40
N GLY A 110 -13.99 3.38 -4.50
CA GLY A 110 -14.46 3.79 -3.18
C GLY A 110 -13.26 4.07 -2.28
N TRP A 111 -13.06 3.25 -1.26
CA TRP A 111 -11.97 3.46 -0.31
C TRP A 111 -10.57 3.35 -0.92
N THR A 112 -10.39 2.62 -2.03
CA THR A 112 -9.08 2.47 -2.65
C THR A 112 -8.61 3.79 -3.28
N GLY A 113 -9.53 4.73 -3.54
CA GLY A 113 -9.21 6.11 -3.94
C GLY A 113 -8.36 6.87 -2.91
N LEU A 114 -8.32 6.43 -1.64
CA LEU A 114 -7.46 7.00 -0.60
C LEU A 114 -5.97 6.95 -0.95
N VAL A 115 -5.56 6.10 -1.90
CA VAL A 115 -4.18 6.09 -2.41
C VAL A 115 -3.74 7.46 -2.95
N ALA A 116 -4.66 8.25 -3.51
CA ALA A 116 -4.34 9.59 -4.02
C ALA A 116 -3.89 10.52 -2.90
N GLU A 117 -4.51 10.42 -1.72
CA GLU A 117 -4.11 11.22 -0.56
C GLU A 117 -2.77 10.72 0.03
N LEU A 118 -2.53 9.41 0.04
CA LEU A 118 -1.24 8.86 0.43
C LEU A 118 -0.12 9.33 -0.50
N LEU A 119 -0.36 9.34 -1.81
CA LEU A 119 0.58 9.85 -2.82
C LEU A 119 0.89 11.34 -2.58
N ARG A 120 -0.16 12.16 -2.35
CA ARG A 120 -0.03 13.60 -2.08
C ARG A 120 0.81 13.89 -0.83
N ARG A 121 0.67 13.08 0.23
CA ARG A 121 1.39 13.27 1.50
C ARG A 121 2.82 12.71 1.50
N SER A 122 3.13 11.81 0.56
CA SER A 122 4.44 11.16 0.45
C SER A 122 5.38 11.86 -0.55
N SER A 123 4.90 12.93 -1.20
CA SER A 123 5.62 13.74 -2.19
C SER A 123 6.15 15.03 -1.61
#